data_AF-A0A537W1R7-F1
#
_entry.id   AF-A0A537W1R7-F1
#
_cell.length_a   1.000
_cell.length_b   1.000
_cell.length_c   1.000
_cell.angle_alpha   90.00
_cell.angle_beta   90.00
_cell.angle_gamma   90.00
#
_symmetry.space_group_name_H-M   'P 1'
#
loop_
_entity.id
_entity.type
_entity.pdbx_description
1 polymer ?
#
loop_
_entity_poly.entity_id
_entity_poly.type
_entity_poly.pdbx_seq_one_letter_code
_entity_poly.pdbx_strand_id
1 'polypeptide(L)'
;MAGTSEAFDFIVTGAGSAGCAVAGRLSESGKYRVLLLEAGGPDRNPWIHIPLGYTKTYTNPRLNWMFETEPEAQLNGRTLYQPRGKVLGGTSSINGMVYMRGTPTDYDNWRQRGCEGWDWDSVLP
;
A
#
# COMPACT_ATOMS: atom_id res chain seq x y z
N MET A 1 -6.21 20.58 29.29
CA MET A 1 -5.46 19.31 29.41
C MET A 1 -4.35 19.35 28.38
N ALA A 2 -3.15 19.77 28.76
CA ALA A 2 -2.00 19.72 27.86
C ALA A 2 -1.68 18.24 27.60
N GLY A 3 -1.96 17.76 26.39
CA GLY A 3 -1.67 16.39 26.02
C GLY A 3 -0.18 16.13 26.17
N THR A 4 0.19 15.15 26.99
CA THR A 4 1.55 14.63 27.02
C THR A 4 1.92 14.20 25.62
N SER A 5 2.91 14.84 25.00
CA SER A 5 3.47 14.41 23.73
C SER A 5 4.00 12.99 23.93
N GLU A 6 3.26 12.01 23.41
CA GLU A 6 3.76 10.64 23.35
C GLU A 6 4.85 10.58 22.29
N ALA A 7 6.06 10.24 22.71
CA ALA A 7 7.17 10.00 21.79
C ALA A 7 7.02 8.63 21.13
N PHE A 8 7.22 8.59 19.80
CA PHE A 8 7.30 7.37 19.00
C PHE A 8 8.71 7.28 18.39
N ASP A 9 9.26 6.08 18.32
CA ASP A 9 10.54 5.83 17.65
C ASP A 9 10.39 5.90 16.13
N PHE A 10 9.23 5.47 15.63
CA PHE A 10 8.91 5.49 14.20
C PHE A 10 7.48 5.97 13.97
N ILE A 11 7.31 6.78 12.93
CA ILE A 11 6.00 7.17 12.41
C ILE A 11 5.92 6.64 10.97
N VAL A 12 4.98 5.74 10.73
CA VAL A 12 4.69 5.19 9.40
C VAL A 12 3.43 5.88 8.86
N THR A 13 3.57 6.60 7.74
CA THR A 13 2.48 7.33 7.11
C THR A 13 1.86 6.51 5.98
N GLY A 14 0.65 6.02 6.22
CA GLY A 14 -0.12 5.14 5.36
C GLY A 14 -0.09 3.70 5.85
N ALA A 15 -1.25 3.18 6.27
CA ALA A 15 -1.44 1.76 6.60
C ALA A 15 -1.80 0.95 5.36
N GLY A 16 -1.03 1.13 4.29
CA GLY A 16 -1.14 0.35 3.06
C GLY A 16 -0.29 -0.92 3.08
N SER A 17 -0.14 -1.56 1.91
CA SER A 17 0.56 -2.85 1.77
C SER A 17 1.97 -2.85 2.38
N ALA A 18 2.80 -1.85 2.07
CA ALA A 18 4.14 -1.74 2.64
C ALA A 18 4.12 -1.19 4.09
N GLY A 19 3.26 -0.21 4.37
CA GLY A 19 3.20 0.44 5.68
C GLY A 19 2.79 -0.52 6.80
N CYS A 20 1.80 -1.38 6.56
CA CYS A 20 1.43 -2.44 7.49
C CYS A 20 2.58 -3.42 7.73
N ALA A 21 3.31 -3.84 6.70
CA ALA A 21 4.44 -4.76 6.83
C ALA A 21 5.58 -4.14 7.66
N VAL A 22 5.97 -2.91 7.35
CA VAL A 22 7.04 -2.20 8.08
C VAL A 22 6.64 -1.94 9.53
N ALA A 23 5.43 -1.42 9.78
CA ALA A 23 4.98 -1.16 11.14
C ALA A 23 4.90 -2.44 11.98
N GLY A 24 4.39 -3.53 11.40
CA GLY A 24 4.37 -4.85 12.02
C GLY A 24 5.77 -5.33 12.41
N ARG A 25 6.74 -5.27 11.49
CA ARG A 25 8.13 -5.70 11.75
C ARG A 25 8.86 -4.84 12.77
N LEU A 26 8.71 -3.51 12.70
CA LEU A 26 9.36 -2.61 13.67
C LEU A 26 8.81 -2.82 15.10
N SER A 27 7.52 -3.10 15.23
CA SER A 27 6.88 -3.30 16.54
C SER A 27 7.04 -4.72 17.12
N GLU A 28 7.43 -5.71 16.30
CA GLU A 28 7.42 -7.14 16.64
C GLU A 28 8.20 -7.50 17.92
N SER A 29 9.30 -6.80 18.19
CA SER A 29 10.13 -7.02 19.38
C SER A 29 9.64 -6.32 20.66
N GLY A 30 8.67 -5.42 20.56
CA GLY A 30 8.24 -4.52 21.64
C GLY A 30 9.27 -3.44 22.03
N LYS A 31 10.45 -3.43 21.41
CA LYS A 31 11.52 -2.44 21.68
C LYS A 31 11.15 -1.04 21.19
N TYR A 32 10.41 -0.95 20.10
CA TYR A 32 10.10 0.32 19.43
C TYR A 32 8.62 0.65 19.55
N ARG A 33 8.31 1.90 19.89
CA ARG A 33 6.97 2.50 19.81
C ARG A 33 6.74 3.00 18.38
N VAL A 34 5.78 2.40 17.70
CA VAL A 34 5.47 2.70 16.30
C VAL A 34 4.08 3.33 16.20
N LEU A 35 4.00 4.53 15.60
CA LEU A 35 2.74 5.15 15.22
C LEU A 35 2.46 4.85 13.75
N LEU A 36 1.34 4.20 13.46
CA LEU A 36 0.85 3.96 12.10
C LEU A 36 -0.34 4.89 11.82
N LEU A 37 -0.19 5.81 10.87
CA LEU A 37 -1.22 6.77 10.48
C LEU A 37 -1.90 6.32 9.19
N GLU A 38 -3.22 6.31 9.14
CA GLU A 38 -4.00 5.99 7.95
C GLU A 38 -5.09 7.04 7.72
N ALA A 39 -5.24 7.48 6.47
CA ALA A 39 -6.25 8.46 6.09
C ALA A 39 -7.65 7.85 5.96
N GLY A 40 -7.73 6.55 5.69
CA GLY A 40 -8.93 5.76 5.62
C GLY A 40 -9.44 5.24 6.96
N GLY A 41 -10.59 4.57 6.89
CA GLY A 41 -11.19 3.88 8.03
C GLY A 41 -10.64 2.47 8.24
N PRO A 42 -11.13 1.75 9.26
CA PRO A 42 -10.78 0.36 9.47
C PRO A 42 -11.33 -0.54 8.35
N ASP A 43 -10.63 -1.64 8.10
CA ASP A 43 -11.04 -2.69 7.16
C ASP A 43 -12.20 -3.54 7.74
N ARG A 44 -13.41 -2.98 7.71
CA ARG A 44 -14.63 -3.66 8.20
C ARG A 44 -15.68 -3.92 7.12
N ASN A 45 -15.42 -3.49 5.88
CA ASN A 45 -16.38 -3.67 4.81
C ASN A 45 -16.37 -5.15 4.38
N PRO A 46 -17.51 -5.88 4.44
CA PRO A 46 -17.55 -7.30 4.09
C PRO A 46 -17.04 -7.61 2.68
N TRP A 47 -17.17 -6.66 1.74
CA TRP A 47 -16.68 -6.83 0.36
C TRP A 47 -15.16 -6.94 0.25
N ILE A 48 -14.40 -6.46 1.24
CA ILE A 48 -12.95 -6.65 1.28
C ILE A 48 -12.58 -8.11 1.56
N HIS A 49 -13.39 -8.78 2.39
CA HIS A 49 -13.14 -10.14 2.86
C HIS A 49 -13.72 -11.22 1.93
N ILE A 50 -14.45 -10.82 0.89
CA ILE A 50 -14.96 -11.70 -0.16
C ILE A 50 -14.00 -11.59 -1.36
N PRO A 51 -13.32 -12.66 -1.80
CA PRO A 51 -12.33 -12.61 -2.88
C PRO A 51 -12.80 -11.88 -4.16
N LEU A 52 -14.02 -12.15 -4.64
CA LEU A 52 -14.59 -11.46 -5.82
C LEU A 52 -15.27 -10.12 -5.50
N GLY A 53 -15.24 -9.71 -4.23
CA GLY A 53 -15.83 -8.47 -3.72
C GLY A 53 -15.06 -7.21 -4.10
N TYR A 54 -13.84 -7.33 -4.64
CA TYR A 54 -13.04 -6.17 -5.06
C TYR A 54 -13.76 -5.30 -6.11
N THR A 55 -14.61 -5.89 -6.95
CA THR A 55 -15.45 -5.13 -7.90
C THR A 55 -16.40 -4.15 -7.21
N LYS A 56 -16.82 -4.44 -5.97
CA LYS A 56 -17.66 -3.57 -5.13
C LYS A 56 -16.86 -2.51 -4.39
N THR A 57 -15.57 -2.74 -4.17
CA THR A 57 -14.67 -1.77 -3.53
C THR A 57 -13.97 -0.86 -4.55
N TYR A 58 -13.85 -1.31 -5.80
CA TYR A 58 -13.17 -0.63 -6.90
C TYR A 58 -13.62 0.81 -7.09
N THR A 59 -14.92 1.12 -7.06
CA THR A 59 -15.45 2.49 -7.19
C THR A 59 -16.12 3.00 -5.91
N ASN A 60 -15.73 2.49 -4.73
CA ASN A 60 -16.36 2.89 -3.47
C ASN A 60 -15.62 4.07 -2.83
N PRO A 61 -16.19 5.29 -2.77
CA PRO A 61 -15.51 6.48 -2.25
C PRO A 61 -15.20 6.40 -0.74
N ARG A 62 -15.81 5.46 -0.01
CA ARG A 62 -15.48 5.23 1.42
C ARG A 62 -14.19 4.43 1.61
N LEU A 63 -13.76 3.69 0.60
CA LEU A 63 -12.61 2.78 0.66
C LEU A 63 -11.54 3.11 -0.38
N ASN A 64 -11.78 4.08 -1.25
CA ASN A 64 -10.95 4.37 -2.41
C ASN A 64 -10.82 5.88 -2.56
N TRP A 65 -9.62 6.34 -2.88
CA TRP A 65 -9.32 7.73 -3.20
C TRP A 65 -9.97 8.20 -4.50
N MET A 66 -10.21 7.28 -5.42
CA MET A 66 -10.84 7.53 -6.71
C MET A 66 -10.12 8.61 -7.53
N PHE A 67 -8.79 8.55 -7.60
CA PHE A 67 -8.03 9.50 -8.39
C PHE A 67 -8.35 9.39 -9.88
N GLU A 68 -8.10 10.47 -10.59
CA GLU A 68 -8.11 10.52 -12.05
C GLU A 68 -6.76 11.08 -12.51
N THR A 69 -6.31 10.64 -13.69
CA THR A 69 -5.17 11.28 -14.36
C THR A 69 -5.57 12.64 -14.89
N GLU A 70 -4.57 13.50 -15.15
CA GLU A 70 -4.75 14.62 -16.06
C GLU A 70 -5.12 14.13 -17.47
N PRO A 71 -5.63 15.00 -18.36
CA PRO A 71 -5.91 14.65 -19.74
C PRO A 71 -4.66 14.17 -20.49
N GLU A 72 -4.68 12.94 -20.99
CA GLU A 72 -3.54 12.33 -21.68
C GLU A 72 -3.58 12.63 -23.19
N ALA A 73 -2.64 13.43 -23.68
CA ALA A 73 -2.59 13.85 -25.08
C ALA A 73 -2.49 12.67 -26.05
N GLN A 74 -1.72 11.64 -25.69
CA GLN A 74 -1.55 10.41 -26.46
C GLN A 74 -2.79 9.51 -26.44
N LEU A 75 -3.80 9.85 -25.62
CA LEU A 75 -5.08 9.16 -25.53
C LEU A 75 -6.25 10.09 -25.91
N ASN A 76 -6.03 11.03 -26.83
CA ASN A 76 -7.02 11.99 -27.29
C ASN A 76 -7.63 12.85 -26.16
N GLY A 77 -6.82 13.20 -25.16
CA GLY A 77 -7.25 14.05 -24.04
C GLY A 77 -8.15 13.33 -23.03
N ARG A 78 -8.17 11.99 -23.01
CA ARG A 78 -8.92 11.22 -22.02
C ARG A 78 -8.30 11.37 -20.62
N THR A 79 -9.15 11.49 -19.61
CA THR A 79 -8.80 11.25 -18.22
C THR A 79 -9.06 9.79 -17.88
N LEU A 80 -8.21 9.19 -17.05
CA LEU A 80 -8.28 7.77 -16.70
C LEU A 80 -8.46 7.59 -15.19
N TYR A 81 -9.37 6.70 -14.83
CA TYR A 81 -9.63 6.33 -13.45
C TYR A 81 -8.45 5.55 -12.84
N GLN A 82 -7.99 5.97 -11.66
CA GLN A 82 -6.86 5.41 -10.93
C GLN A 82 -7.26 5.00 -9.50
N PRO A 83 -7.72 3.76 -9.29
CA PRO A 83 -8.16 3.29 -7.98
C PRO A 83 -6.97 3.16 -7.01
N ARG A 84 -7.11 3.72 -5.81
CA ARG A 84 -6.15 3.60 -4.70
C ARG A 84 -6.88 3.42 -3.39
N GLY A 85 -6.53 2.39 -2.62
CA GLY A 85 -7.19 2.10 -1.36
C GLY A 85 -7.00 3.24 -0.35
N LYS A 86 -8.09 3.59 0.33
CA LYS A 86 -8.18 4.56 1.44
C LYS A 86 -8.87 3.86 2.61
N VAL A 87 -8.18 2.88 3.18
CA VAL A 87 -8.63 2.00 4.25
C VAL A 87 -7.40 1.36 4.88
N LEU A 88 -7.47 0.89 6.13
CA LEU A 88 -6.44 0.02 6.69
C LEU A 88 -6.19 -1.18 5.75
N GLY A 89 -4.93 -1.50 5.48
CA GLY A 89 -4.51 -2.44 4.43
C GLY A 89 -4.36 -1.79 3.05
N GLY A 90 -4.86 -0.59 2.83
CA GLY A 90 -4.72 0.21 1.61
C GLY A 90 -5.15 -0.53 0.36
N THR A 91 -4.35 -0.46 -0.71
CA THR A 91 -4.69 -1.10 -1.99
C THR A 91 -4.70 -2.63 -1.90
N SER A 92 -3.98 -3.27 -0.94
CA SER A 92 -4.12 -4.73 -0.74
C SER A 92 -5.51 -5.15 -0.30
N SER A 93 -6.27 -4.28 0.39
CA SER A 93 -7.65 -4.56 0.79
C SER A 93 -8.67 -4.38 -0.35
N ILE A 94 -8.27 -3.84 -1.50
CA ILE A 94 -9.19 -3.58 -2.63
C ILE A 94 -8.68 -4.10 -3.99
N ASN A 95 -7.62 -4.89 -4.00
CA ASN A 95 -7.03 -5.43 -5.23
C ASN A 95 -7.70 -6.75 -5.66
N GLY A 96 -7.28 -7.28 -6.81
CA GLY A 96 -7.75 -8.59 -7.32
C GLY A 96 -7.02 -9.80 -6.73
N MET A 97 -6.22 -9.63 -5.67
CA MET A 97 -5.42 -10.65 -4.97
C MET A 97 -4.45 -11.48 -5.82
N VAL A 98 -4.17 -11.04 -7.06
CA VAL A 98 -3.20 -11.73 -7.92
C VAL A 98 -1.82 -11.64 -7.26
N TYR A 99 -1.19 -12.80 -7.06
CA TYR A 99 0.17 -12.89 -6.58
C TYR A 99 1.13 -13.17 -7.74
N MET A 100 2.04 -12.23 -7.99
CA MET A 100 3.12 -12.36 -8.95
C MET A 100 4.37 -11.75 -8.31
N ARG A 101 5.50 -12.46 -8.41
CA ARG A 101 6.80 -11.92 -7.99
C ARG A 101 7.35 -10.96 -9.05
N GLY A 102 7.24 -11.34 -10.31
CA GLY A 102 7.95 -10.70 -11.43
C GLY A 102 8.95 -11.68 -12.02
N THR A 103 9.85 -11.18 -12.85
CA THR A 103 10.92 -11.96 -13.47
C THR A 103 12.27 -11.62 -12.84
N PRO A 104 13.26 -12.53 -12.82
CA PRO A 104 14.60 -12.23 -12.28
C PRO A 104 15.21 -10.93 -12.82
N THR A 105 15.00 -10.67 -14.12
CA THR A 105 15.49 -9.47 -14.80
C THR A 105 14.93 -8.17 -14.21
N ASP A 106 13.70 -8.16 -13.68
CA ASP A 106 13.12 -6.97 -13.05
C ASP A 106 13.95 -6.52 -11.83
N TYR A 107 14.38 -7.49 -11.02
CA TYR A 107 15.15 -7.29 -9.79
C TYR A 107 16.62 -7.01 -10.07
N ASP A 108 17.23 -7.75 -11.00
CA ASP A 108 18.61 -7.50 -11.42
C ASP A 108 18.78 -6.10 -12.01
N ASN A 109 17.75 -5.61 -12.72
CA ASN A 109 17.72 -4.24 -13.22
C ASN A 109 17.67 -3.21 -12.08
N TRP A 110 17.01 -3.49 -10.95
CA TRP A 110 17.08 -2.62 -9.77
C TRP A 110 18.49 -2.56 -9.20
N ARG A 111 19.16 -3.70 -9.05
CA ARG A 111 20.57 -3.74 -8.62
C ARG A 111 21.47 -2.94 -9.56
N GLN A 112 21.30 -3.11 -10.89
CA GLN A 112 22.08 -2.36 -11.89
C GLN A 112 21.86 -0.84 -11.82
N ARG A 113 20.71 -0.39 -11.31
CA ARG A 113 20.40 1.04 -11.06
C ARG A 113 20.90 1.55 -9.71
N GLY A 114 21.65 0.73 -8.96
CA GLY A 114 22.25 1.11 -7.68
C GLY A 114 21.47 0.65 -6.44
N CYS A 115 20.41 -0.14 -6.59
CA CYS A 115 19.73 -0.77 -5.46
C CYS A 115 20.50 -2.04 -5.04
N GLU A 116 21.66 -1.86 -4.39
CA GLU A 116 22.48 -2.98 -3.92
C GLU A 116 21.68 -3.94 -3.02
N GLY A 117 21.85 -5.24 -3.23
CA GLY A 117 21.09 -6.29 -2.52
C GLY A 117 19.65 -6.50 -2.99
N TRP A 118 19.21 -5.84 -4.06
CA TRP A 118 17.88 -6.01 -4.65
C TRP A 118 17.87 -6.88 -5.92
N ASP A 119 18.95 -7.60 -6.24
CA ASP A 119 18.94 -8.63 -7.28
C ASP A 119 18.06 -9.82 -6.91
N TRP A 120 17.70 -10.62 -7.91
CA TRP A 120 16.77 -11.73 -7.75
C TRP A 120 17.20 -12.71 -6.66
N ASP A 121 18.46 -13.13 -6.68
CA ASP A 121 18.98 -14.12 -5.74
C ASP A 121 19.02 -13.59 -4.31
N SER A 122 19.20 -12.28 -4.12
CA SER A 122 19.18 -11.65 -2.79
C SER A 122 17.78 -11.55 -2.19
N VAL A 123 16.72 -11.41 -2.99
CA VAL A 123 15.34 -11.16 -2.50
C VAL A 123 14.39 -12.35 -2.66
N LEU A 124 14.81 -13.40 -3.36
CA LEU A 124 14.05 -14.65 -3.50
C LEU A 124 13.95 -15.51 -2.21
N PRO A 125 15.00 -15.64 -1.37
CA PRO A 125 15.01 -16.56 -0.21
C PRO A 125 13.90 -16.26 0.80
#